data_AF-A0A353DTR7-F1
#
_entry.id   AF-A0A353DTR7-F1
#
_cell.length_a   1.000
_cell.length_b   1.000
_cell.length_c   1.000
_cell.angle_alpha   90.00
_cell.angle_beta   90.00
_cell.angle_gamma   90.00
#
_symmetry.space_group_name_H-M   'P 1'
#
loop_
_entity.id
_entity.type
_entity.pdbx_description
1 polymer ?
#
loop_
_entity_poly.entity_id
_entity_poly.type
_entity_poly.pdbx_seq_one_letter_code
_entity_poly.pdbx_strand_id
1 'polypeptide(L)'
;MVLLVITMITALATGFGLFFRLAYIITIVSIVSLITVYLNIRKIEVSIDRRNHLLSVGEQIDKRVSIRNLSVIPKTLIVATDITTIPGYTSSSALGLTAKGYRSWRSTDHARQRGLFEMGPIEISTTDLLGIYKASTRHGESDKIMVYPKIYDLRNFQIGNSQITNEGTSRKKSNTLSPHASSVREYAYGDSLSRVHWKTTARSNRLMSKEFDVGSSNEVIILNDLDESVQWGRLDDSTDELSISVTASLTKRYTDSHTPVGFLGHGDDRYYITPGIGSSHFDRTMRTLAIAKPGKSKKLHQVITEERNIWVNHSSIIIITPSSEPNWVTALSELSQFNTSITVIMINANSFGGKNELGPTLSALDNIGISPYLINRNDEINESLSRSFFRRSVQNLAVTESS
;
A
#
# COMPACT_ATOMS: atom_id res chain seq x y z
N MET A 1 -29.47 -22.50 32.38
CA MET A 1 -30.93 -22.50 32.07
C MET A 1 -31.49 -23.91 31.90
N VAL A 2 -30.97 -24.73 30.98
CA VAL A 2 -31.42 -26.13 30.81
C VAL A 2 -31.36 -26.95 32.10
N LEU A 3 -30.27 -26.83 32.88
CA LEU A 3 -30.12 -27.49 34.17
C LEU A 3 -31.20 -27.08 35.20
N LEU A 4 -31.59 -25.80 35.21
CA LEU A 4 -32.65 -25.29 36.10
C LEU A 4 -34.01 -25.90 35.73
N VAL A 5 -34.31 -25.96 34.42
CA VAL A 5 -35.58 -26.53 33.93
C VAL A 5 -35.65 -28.02 34.24
N ILE A 6 -34.57 -28.78 33.98
CA ILE A 6 -34.51 -30.22 34.28
C ILE A 6 -34.69 -30.47 35.78
N THR A 7 -33.96 -29.74 36.63
CA THR A 7 -34.06 -29.91 38.09
C THR A 7 -35.42 -29.52 38.65
N MET A 8 -36.08 -28.53 38.05
CA MET A 8 -37.45 -28.14 38.42
C MET A 8 -38.48 -29.20 38.01
N ILE A 9 -38.37 -29.74 36.80
CA ILE A 9 -39.26 -30.81 36.31
C ILE A 9 -39.09 -32.08 37.15
N THR A 10 -37.86 -32.48 37.45
CA THR A 10 -37.61 -33.66 38.30
C THR A 10 -38.08 -33.44 39.74
N ALA A 11 -37.96 -32.22 40.27
CA ALA A 11 -38.52 -31.86 41.57
C ALA A 11 -40.04 -32.03 41.61
N LEU A 12 -40.74 -31.52 40.58
CA LEU A 12 -42.18 -31.63 40.43
C LEU A 12 -42.65 -33.09 40.24
N ALA A 13 -41.88 -33.89 39.49
CA ALA A 13 -42.22 -35.29 39.21
C ALA A 13 -41.96 -36.23 40.39
N THR A 14 -40.88 -36.02 41.15
CA THR A 14 -40.47 -36.92 42.25
C THR A 14 -40.94 -36.47 43.62
N GLY A 15 -41.24 -35.19 43.81
CA GLY A 15 -41.56 -34.60 45.13
C GLY A 15 -40.38 -34.58 46.11
N PHE A 16 -39.18 -34.95 45.68
CA PHE A 16 -38.03 -35.08 46.57
C PHE A 16 -37.43 -33.71 46.90
N GLY A 17 -37.40 -33.35 48.19
CA GLY A 17 -37.02 -32.01 48.66
C GLY A 17 -35.62 -31.55 48.26
N LEU A 18 -34.70 -32.47 47.94
CA LEU A 18 -33.35 -32.14 47.47
C LEU A 18 -33.39 -31.39 46.13
N PHE A 19 -34.23 -31.82 45.18
CA PHE A 19 -34.30 -31.17 43.87
C PHE A 19 -34.86 -29.75 43.96
N PHE A 20 -35.81 -29.50 44.86
CA PHE A 20 -36.28 -28.13 45.14
C PHE A 20 -35.17 -27.24 45.72
N ARG A 21 -34.39 -27.75 46.69
CA ARG A 21 -33.24 -27.00 47.25
C ARG A 21 -32.21 -26.68 46.18
N LEU A 22 -31.91 -27.64 45.30
CA LEU A 22 -30.98 -27.44 44.19
C LEU A 22 -31.51 -26.38 43.20
N ALA A 23 -32.80 -26.44 42.85
CA ALA A 23 -33.44 -25.44 41.98
C ALA A 23 -33.37 -24.03 42.58
N TYR A 24 -33.59 -23.89 43.90
CA TYR A 24 -33.44 -22.60 44.59
C TYR A 24 -32.00 -22.08 44.55
N ILE A 25 -31.00 -22.94 44.81
CA ILE A 25 -29.58 -22.55 44.73
C ILE A 25 -29.24 -22.07 43.32
N ILE A 26 -29.61 -22.82 42.28
CA ILE A 26 -29.33 -22.45 40.88
C ILE A 26 -30.03 -21.13 40.53
N THR A 27 -31.25 -20.91 41.01
CA THR A 27 -32.00 -19.67 40.79
C THR A 27 -31.30 -18.47 41.45
N ILE A 28 -30.92 -18.59 42.73
CA ILE A 28 -30.21 -17.55 43.47
C ILE A 28 -28.88 -17.23 42.76
N VAL A 29 -28.10 -18.26 42.42
CA VAL A 29 -26.84 -18.10 41.70
C VAL A 29 -27.04 -17.40 40.36
N SER A 30 -28.07 -17.77 39.60
CA SER A 30 -28.37 -17.14 38.31
C SER A 30 -28.75 -15.66 38.47
N ILE A 31 -29.57 -15.33 39.48
CA ILE A 31 -29.94 -13.94 39.78
C ILE A 31 -28.71 -13.12 40.20
N VAL A 32 -27.86 -13.67 41.08
CA VAL A 32 -26.63 -13.01 41.52
C VAL A 32 -25.67 -12.79 40.34
N SER A 33 -25.50 -13.79 39.47
CA SER A 33 -24.70 -13.66 38.24
C SER A 33 -25.25 -12.56 37.32
N LEU A 34 -26.56 -12.51 37.09
CA LEU A 34 -27.21 -11.50 36.26
C LEU A 34 -27.02 -10.08 36.83
N ILE A 35 -27.24 -9.90 38.14
CA ILE A 35 -27.04 -8.63 38.84
C ILE A 35 -25.57 -8.19 38.74
N THR A 36 -24.63 -9.12 38.95
CA THR A 36 -23.20 -8.82 38.89
C THR A 36 -22.77 -8.32 37.51
N VAL A 37 -23.22 -8.99 36.45
CA VAL A 37 -22.93 -8.59 35.06
C VAL A 37 -23.54 -7.23 34.73
N TYR A 38 -24.79 -7.01 35.13
CA TYR A 38 -25.49 -5.74 34.93
C TYR A 38 -24.79 -4.57 35.65
N LEU A 39 -24.36 -4.79 36.89
CA LEU A 39 -23.62 -3.79 37.67
C LEU A 39 -22.21 -3.58 37.11
N ASN A 40 -21.56 -4.61 36.56
CA ASN A 40 -20.22 -4.51 35.98
C ASN A 40 -20.19 -3.65 34.72
N ILE A 41 -21.21 -3.69 33.86
CA ILE A 41 -21.14 -2.96 32.57
C ILE A 41 -21.58 -1.49 32.67
N ARG A 42 -22.30 -1.09 33.72
CA ARG A 42 -22.85 0.27 33.88
C ARG A 42 -21.83 1.30 34.36
N LYS A 43 -22.06 2.57 34.02
CA LYS A 43 -21.27 3.72 34.52
C LYS A 43 -19.77 3.55 34.26
N ILE A 44 -19.41 3.10 33.06
CA ILE A 44 -18.04 3.06 32.58
C ILE A 44 -17.87 4.18 31.55
N GLU A 45 -16.78 4.93 31.70
CA GLU A 45 -16.35 5.94 30.74
C GLU A 45 -15.04 5.46 30.11
N VAL A 46 -14.94 5.56 28.79
CA VAL A 46 -13.76 5.18 28.02
C VAL A 46 -13.30 6.39 27.23
N SER A 47 -12.05 6.76 27.42
CA SER A 47 -11.37 7.77 26.61
C SER A 47 -10.29 7.08 25.79
N ILE A 48 -10.24 7.41 24.50
CA ILE A 48 -9.28 6.86 23.55
C ILE A 48 -8.48 8.04 23.01
N ASP A 49 -7.17 8.01 23.20
CA ASP A 49 -6.25 8.99 22.64
C ASP A 49 -5.41 8.28 21.57
N ARG A 50 -5.56 8.75 20.33
CA ARG A 50 -4.93 8.22 19.12
C ARG A 50 -4.00 9.32 18.60
N ARG A 51 -2.70 9.06 18.53
CA ARG A 51 -1.73 10.08 18.13
C ARG A 51 -1.58 10.21 16.61
N ASN A 52 -1.69 9.10 15.90
CA ASN A 52 -1.34 9.03 14.48
C ASN A 52 -2.51 8.49 13.65
N HIS A 53 -3.00 9.30 12.70
CA HIS A 53 -4.00 8.88 11.70
C HIS A 53 -3.38 8.53 10.34
N LEU A 54 -2.14 8.94 10.14
CA LEU A 54 -1.33 8.68 8.96
C LEU A 54 -0.10 7.91 9.43
N LEU A 55 0.10 6.71 8.89
CA LEU A 55 1.21 5.82 9.22
C LEU A 55 1.79 5.27 7.92
N SER A 56 3.01 4.76 7.98
CA SER A 56 3.58 3.91 6.93
C SER A 56 3.69 2.47 7.41
N VAL A 57 3.69 1.51 6.49
CA VAL A 57 3.95 0.10 6.82
C VAL A 57 5.28 -0.03 7.59
N GLY A 58 5.23 -0.71 8.73
CA GLY A 58 6.32 -0.88 9.69
C GLY A 58 6.30 0.11 10.86
N GLU A 59 5.59 1.23 10.76
CA GLU A 59 5.45 2.19 11.86
C GLU A 59 4.54 1.66 12.98
N GLN A 60 4.77 2.16 14.19
CA GLN A 60 3.99 1.76 15.36
C GLN A 60 2.67 2.52 15.44
N ILE A 61 1.59 1.76 15.53
CA ILE A 61 0.26 2.23 15.90
C ILE A 61 0.28 2.47 17.41
N ASP A 62 0.30 3.75 17.80
CA ASP A 62 0.28 4.17 19.19
C ASP A 62 -1.12 4.63 19.62
N LYS A 63 -1.70 3.85 20.54
CA LYS A 63 -3.01 4.15 21.13
C LYS A 63 -2.94 4.07 22.64
N ARG A 64 -3.48 5.09 23.30
CA ARG A 64 -3.70 5.08 24.76
C ARG A 64 -5.17 4.88 25.05
N VAL A 65 -5.47 3.80 25.76
CA VAL A 65 -6.84 3.49 26.22
C VAL A 65 -6.93 3.81 27.70
N SER A 66 -7.97 4.54 28.06
CA SER A 66 -8.22 5.02 29.42
C SER A 66 -9.64 4.65 29.83
N ILE A 67 -9.78 3.82 30.86
CA ILE A 67 -11.08 3.38 31.36
C ILE A 67 -11.28 3.85 32.79
N ARG A 68 -12.42 4.49 33.04
CA ARG A 68 -12.82 4.99 34.34
C ARG A 68 -14.12 4.33 34.80
N ASN A 69 -14.10 3.82 36.02
CA ASN A 69 -15.32 3.40 36.72
C ASN A 69 -15.94 4.62 37.39
N LEU A 70 -17.16 4.99 37.03
CA LEU A 70 -17.91 6.08 37.68
C LEU A 70 -18.82 5.55 38.81
N SER A 71 -18.87 4.24 39.01
CA SER A 71 -19.65 3.59 40.07
C SER A 71 -18.88 3.51 41.39
N VAL A 72 -19.64 3.40 42.49
CA VAL A 72 -19.12 3.02 43.82
C VAL A 72 -18.89 1.52 43.95
N ILE A 73 -19.40 0.73 43.00
CA ILE A 73 -19.22 -0.73 42.97
C ILE A 73 -17.95 -1.02 42.14
N PRO A 74 -17.01 -1.84 42.66
CA PRO A 74 -15.85 -2.26 41.89
C PRO A 74 -16.25 -3.14 40.70
N LYS A 75 -15.46 -3.09 39.64
CA LYS A 75 -15.59 -3.92 38.45
C LYS A 75 -14.62 -5.08 38.57
N THR A 76 -15.13 -6.30 38.71
CA THR A 76 -14.27 -7.47 38.97
C THR A 76 -13.43 -7.81 37.74
N LEU A 77 -14.10 -8.03 36.61
CA LEU A 77 -13.45 -8.40 35.36
C LEU A 77 -14.20 -7.75 34.20
N ILE A 78 -13.51 -6.86 33.50
CA ILE A 78 -13.92 -6.32 32.22
C ILE A 78 -12.83 -6.60 31.20
N VAL A 79 -13.23 -6.94 29.99
CA VAL A 79 -12.34 -7.14 28.85
C VAL A 79 -12.62 -6.01 27.87
N ALA A 80 -11.65 -5.13 27.69
CA ALA A 80 -11.69 -4.09 26.69
C ALA A 80 -11.06 -4.62 25.41
N THR A 81 -11.85 -4.77 24.36
CA THR A 81 -11.43 -5.25 23.04
C THR A 81 -11.57 -4.12 22.05
N ASP A 82 -10.52 -3.86 21.29
CA ASP A 82 -10.60 -2.91 20.18
C ASP A 82 -11.18 -3.57 18.94
N ILE A 83 -12.26 -3.00 18.41
CA ILE A 83 -12.82 -3.43 17.13
C ILE A 83 -12.00 -2.74 16.03
N THR A 84 -11.37 -3.51 15.15
CA THR A 84 -10.55 -2.96 14.08
C THR A 84 -10.65 -3.79 12.81
N THR A 85 -10.43 -3.16 11.67
CA THR A 85 -10.24 -3.84 10.38
C THR A 85 -8.77 -4.04 10.03
N ILE A 86 -7.84 -3.58 10.87
CA ILE A 86 -6.39 -3.70 10.65
C ILE A 86 -5.97 -5.18 10.74
N PRO A 87 -5.42 -5.76 9.66
CA PRO A 87 -4.99 -7.15 9.63
C PRO A 87 -3.90 -7.45 10.65
N GLY A 88 -4.08 -8.50 11.43
CA GLY A 88 -3.12 -8.94 12.44
C GLY A 88 -3.11 -8.11 13.73
N TYR A 89 -3.88 -7.03 13.82
CA TYR A 89 -4.01 -6.24 15.05
C TYR A 89 -5.08 -6.83 15.95
N THR A 90 -4.67 -7.31 17.13
CA THR A 90 -5.61 -7.74 18.19
C THR A 90 -5.20 -7.10 19.50
N SER A 91 -5.98 -6.12 19.94
CA SER A 91 -5.77 -5.44 21.24
C SER A 91 -6.95 -5.75 22.15
N SER A 92 -6.75 -6.71 23.05
CA SER A 92 -7.69 -7.03 24.12
C SER A 92 -6.98 -6.94 25.46
N SER A 93 -7.58 -6.28 26.44
CA SER A 93 -7.03 -6.15 27.79
C SER A 93 -8.09 -6.48 28.83
N ALA A 94 -7.82 -7.52 29.62
CA ALA A 94 -8.63 -7.91 30.76
C ALA A 94 -8.15 -7.15 31.99
N LEU A 95 -9.05 -6.45 32.67
CA LEU A 95 -8.72 -5.66 33.86
C LEU A 95 -9.88 -5.59 34.84
N GLY A 96 -9.55 -5.42 36.11
CA GLY A 96 -10.49 -5.03 37.16
C GLY A 96 -10.34 -3.55 37.49
N LEU A 97 -11.42 -2.89 37.90
CA LEU A 97 -11.43 -1.51 38.36
C LEU A 97 -11.94 -1.45 39.79
N THR A 98 -11.25 -0.72 40.65
CA THR A 98 -11.77 -0.41 41.99
C THR A 98 -12.97 0.54 41.89
N ALA A 99 -13.69 0.73 43.00
CA ALA A 99 -14.73 1.74 43.12
C ALA A 99 -14.15 3.12 42.77
N LYS A 100 -14.80 3.86 41.85
CA LYS A 100 -14.31 5.14 41.31
C LYS A 100 -12.88 5.08 40.71
N GLY A 101 -12.38 3.88 40.43
CA GLY A 101 -11.03 3.64 39.96
C GLY A 101 -10.82 3.98 38.49
N TYR A 102 -9.55 4.11 38.11
CA TYR A 102 -9.10 4.42 36.75
C TYR A 102 -7.94 3.51 36.36
N ARG A 103 -7.91 3.08 35.09
CA ARG A 103 -6.80 2.37 34.48
C ARG A 103 -6.50 2.94 33.11
N SER A 104 -5.22 3.06 32.79
CA SER A 104 -4.71 3.51 31.51
C SER A 104 -3.59 2.59 31.07
N TRP A 105 -3.54 2.27 29.80
CA TRP A 105 -2.42 1.56 29.21
C TRP A 105 -2.20 2.02 27.77
N ARG A 106 -0.99 1.76 27.28
CA ARG A 106 -0.60 2.01 25.90
C ARG A 106 -0.62 0.69 25.16
N SER A 107 -1.30 0.63 24.03
CA SER A 107 -1.25 -0.49 23.10
C SER A 107 -0.37 -0.06 21.93
N THR A 108 0.75 -0.75 21.75
CA THR A 108 1.67 -0.53 20.63
C THR A 108 1.70 -1.78 19.78
N ASP A 109 1.40 -1.65 18.50
CA ASP A 109 1.57 -2.72 17.50
C ASP A 109 2.04 -2.10 16.19
N HIS A 110 2.53 -2.90 15.25
CA HIS A 110 3.05 -2.40 13.98
C HIS A 110 2.00 -2.48 12.87
N ALA A 111 1.93 -1.45 12.03
CA ALA A 111 1.13 -1.50 10.81
C ALA A 111 1.80 -2.44 9.80
N ARG A 112 1.23 -3.62 9.58
CA ARG A 112 1.80 -4.64 8.68
C ARG A 112 1.39 -4.43 7.23
N GLN A 113 0.12 -4.10 6.99
CA GLN A 113 -0.42 -4.01 5.65
C GLN A 113 -0.77 -2.55 5.31
N ARG A 114 -0.57 -2.15 4.04
CA ARG A 114 -1.05 -0.86 3.56
C ARG A 114 -2.58 -0.88 3.43
N GLY A 115 -3.22 0.27 3.56
CA GLY A 115 -4.68 0.32 3.47
C GLY A 115 -5.32 1.51 4.14
N LEU A 116 -6.61 1.65 3.89
CA LEU A 116 -7.50 2.44 4.72
C LEU A 116 -8.22 1.49 5.67
N PHE A 117 -7.97 1.65 6.97
CA PHE A 117 -8.55 0.82 8.01
C PHE A 117 -9.39 1.66 8.97
N GLU A 118 -10.26 0.97 9.70
CA GLU A 118 -11.10 1.54 10.75
C GLU A 118 -10.65 0.96 12.09
N MET A 119 -10.45 1.84 13.07
CA MET A 119 -10.04 1.47 14.42
C MET A 119 -11.02 2.05 15.44
N GLY A 120 -11.49 1.20 16.34
CA GLY A 120 -12.57 1.48 17.27
C GLY A 120 -13.96 1.20 16.68
N PRO A 121 -15.02 1.32 17.50
CA PRO A 121 -15.03 1.67 18.93
C PRO A 121 -14.45 0.56 19.82
N ILE A 122 -14.18 0.88 21.09
CA ILE A 122 -13.76 -0.13 22.08
C ILE A 122 -15.01 -0.82 22.61
N GLU A 123 -15.04 -2.14 22.48
CA GLU A 123 -16.06 -2.98 23.10
C GLU A 123 -15.59 -3.41 24.48
N ILE A 124 -16.31 -2.98 25.51
CA ILE A 124 -16.15 -3.51 26.85
C ILE A 124 -17.10 -4.69 26.97
N SER A 125 -16.56 -5.86 27.27
CA SER A 125 -17.32 -7.05 27.58
C SER A 125 -17.05 -7.50 29.02
N THR A 126 -18.06 -8.06 29.68
CA THR A 126 -17.94 -8.66 31.00
C THR A 126 -18.71 -9.97 31.00
N THR A 127 -18.20 -10.92 31.79
CA THR A 127 -18.80 -12.24 31.97
C THR A 127 -18.88 -12.49 33.48
N ASP A 128 -19.94 -13.17 33.93
CA ASP A 128 -20.03 -13.58 35.33
C ASP A 128 -19.00 -14.66 35.68
N LEU A 129 -18.78 -14.90 36.98
CA LEU A 129 -17.82 -15.89 37.47
C LEU A 129 -18.08 -17.31 36.94
N LEU A 130 -19.32 -17.64 36.61
CA LEU A 130 -19.73 -18.96 36.12
C LEU A 130 -19.84 -19.03 34.59
N GLY A 131 -19.64 -17.92 33.87
CA GLY A 131 -19.75 -17.90 32.41
C GLY A 131 -21.16 -18.02 31.84
N ILE A 132 -22.19 -17.89 32.68
CA ILE A 132 -23.61 -18.04 32.33
C ILE A 132 -24.12 -16.84 31.54
N TYR A 133 -23.73 -15.62 31.92
CA TYR A 133 -24.20 -14.37 31.34
C TYR A 133 -23.03 -13.53 30.84
N LYS A 134 -23.21 -12.96 29.64
CA LYS A 134 -22.28 -12.01 29.04
C LYS A 134 -23.01 -10.71 28.75
N ALA A 135 -22.35 -9.59 29.00
CA ALA A 135 -22.83 -8.29 28.55
C ALA A 135 -21.69 -7.54 27.87
N SER A 136 -22.01 -6.80 26.82
CA SER A 136 -21.07 -5.91 26.14
C SER A 136 -21.68 -4.54 25.91
N THR A 137 -20.83 -3.54 25.82
CA THR A 137 -21.16 -2.16 25.47
C THR A 137 -20.02 -1.59 24.64
N ARG A 138 -20.32 -0.71 23.69
CA ARG A 138 -19.34 -0.07 22.82
C ARG A 138 -19.17 1.39 23.22
N HIS A 139 -17.93 1.85 23.28
CA HIS A 139 -17.59 3.21 23.66
C HIS A 139 -16.61 3.86 22.68
N GLY A 140 -16.84 5.14 22.41
CA GLY A 140 -16.06 5.93 21.48
C GLY A 140 -16.55 5.81 20.04
N GLU A 141 -15.80 6.44 19.13
CA GLU A 141 -16.07 6.45 17.70
C GLU A 141 -15.00 5.62 16.95
N SER A 142 -15.39 5.17 15.76
CA SER A 142 -14.47 4.54 14.81
C SER A 142 -13.72 5.64 14.05
N ASP A 143 -12.39 5.60 14.09
CA ASP A 143 -11.55 6.49 13.31
C ASP A 143 -10.93 5.76 12.12
N LYS A 144 -10.72 6.51 11.04
CA LYS A 144 -10.00 6.01 9.87
C LYS A 144 -8.50 6.20 10.05
N ILE A 145 -7.76 5.13 9.82
CA ILE A 145 -6.29 5.11 9.81
C ILE A 145 -5.84 4.77 8.40
N MET A 146 -5.04 5.65 7.81
CA MET A 146 -4.45 5.41 6.51
C MET A 146 -3.00 4.97 6.69
N VAL A 147 -2.70 3.79 6.18
CA VAL A 147 -1.35 3.20 6.18
C VAL A 147 -0.79 3.27 4.77
N TYR A 148 0.22 4.11 4.57
CA TYR A 148 0.97 4.24 3.33
C TYR A 148 1.92 3.07 3.13
N PRO A 149 2.20 2.70 1.86
CA PRO A 149 3.22 1.71 1.56
C PRO A 149 4.60 2.17 2.05
N LYS A 150 5.45 1.19 2.35
CA LYS A 150 6.82 1.45 2.79
C LYS A 150 7.65 2.01 1.63
N ILE A 151 8.45 3.02 1.94
CA ILE A 151 9.33 3.66 0.96
C ILE A 151 10.78 3.24 1.22
N TYR A 152 11.43 2.78 0.17
CA TYR A 152 12.85 2.45 0.13
C TYR A 152 13.63 3.55 -0.59
N ASP A 153 14.88 3.75 -0.17
CA ASP A 153 15.75 4.72 -0.82
C ASP A 153 16.41 4.09 -2.06
N LEU A 154 16.01 4.55 -3.25
CA LEU A 154 16.42 3.98 -4.54
C LEU A 154 17.44 4.86 -5.27
N ARG A 155 18.48 5.36 -4.60
CA ARG A 155 19.45 6.29 -5.24
C ARG A 155 20.12 5.73 -6.49
N ASN A 156 20.37 4.43 -6.51
CA ASN A 156 21.20 3.79 -7.54
C ASN A 156 20.41 3.18 -8.71
N PHE A 157 19.07 3.19 -8.66
CA PHE A 157 18.27 2.68 -9.76
C PHE A 157 18.53 3.49 -11.05
N GLN A 158 18.47 2.86 -12.22
CA GLN A 158 18.62 3.54 -13.50
C GLN A 158 17.54 2.99 -14.42
N ILE A 159 16.98 3.84 -15.29
CA ILE A 159 16.08 3.36 -16.34
C ILE A 159 16.95 2.59 -17.34
N GLY A 160 16.56 1.34 -17.62
CA GLY A 160 17.28 0.43 -18.50
C GLY A 160 17.32 0.92 -19.96
N ASN A 161 18.47 0.74 -20.58
CA ASN A 161 18.81 1.03 -21.99
C ASN A 161 18.48 2.44 -22.48
N SER A 162 19.16 3.42 -21.91
CA SER A 162 19.81 4.39 -22.79
C SER A 162 21.03 3.74 -23.45
N GLN A 163 20.85 3.04 -24.58
CA GLN A 163 21.72 3.31 -25.73
C GLN A 163 21.41 4.74 -26.22
N ILE A 164 21.54 5.70 -25.31
CA ILE A 164 21.87 7.06 -25.69
C ILE A 164 23.39 6.99 -25.71
N THR A 165 23.90 6.39 -26.78
CA THR A 165 25.04 7.02 -27.44
C THR A 165 24.75 8.51 -27.45
N ASN A 166 25.74 9.30 -27.06
CA ASN A 166 25.76 10.74 -27.20
C ASN A 166 25.77 11.15 -28.70
N GLU A 167 24.93 10.53 -29.51
CA GLU A 167 24.78 10.74 -30.94
C GLU A 167 23.29 10.74 -31.27
N GLY A 168 22.72 11.95 -31.28
CA GLY A 168 21.57 12.32 -32.10
C GLY A 168 20.26 11.54 -31.92
N THR A 169 19.20 12.25 -31.54
CA THR A 169 17.78 11.94 -31.83
C THR A 169 17.24 10.62 -31.23
N SER A 170 16.45 10.66 -30.17
CA SER A 170 15.03 11.03 -30.33
C SER A 170 14.46 11.57 -29.01
N ARG A 171 14.48 12.90 -28.90
CA ARG A 171 13.82 13.67 -27.85
C ARG A 171 12.42 13.95 -28.32
N LYS A 172 11.43 13.45 -27.60
CA LYS A 172 10.03 13.75 -27.91
C LYS A 172 9.82 15.24 -27.66
N LYS A 173 9.45 15.96 -28.72
CA LYS A 173 9.12 17.38 -28.64
C LYS A 173 7.84 17.52 -27.83
N SER A 174 7.92 18.13 -26.66
CA SER A 174 6.74 18.64 -25.98
C SER A 174 6.06 19.72 -26.85
N ASN A 175 4.73 19.75 -26.91
CA ASN A 175 4.02 20.83 -27.59
C ASN A 175 3.93 22.12 -26.74
N THR A 176 4.38 22.09 -25.48
CA THR A 176 4.47 23.27 -24.64
C THR A 176 5.86 23.89 -24.77
N LEU A 177 5.95 25.04 -25.46
CA LEU A 177 7.17 25.84 -25.48
C LEU A 177 7.48 26.34 -24.06
N SER A 178 8.73 26.22 -23.64
CA SER A 178 9.21 26.89 -22.43
C SER A 178 9.00 28.41 -22.55
N PRO A 179 8.56 29.11 -21.50
CA PRO A 179 8.46 30.57 -21.52
C PRO A 179 9.85 31.26 -21.54
N HIS A 180 10.93 30.52 -21.24
CA HIS A 180 12.30 31.02 -21.30
C HIS A 180 12.97 30.65 -22.63
N ALA A 181 13.52 31.65 -23.33
CA ALA A 181 14.34 31.44 -24.53
C ALA A 181 15.70 30.85 -24.12
N SER A 182 16.10 29.74 -24.75
CA SER A 182 17.35 29.02 -24.47
C SER A 182 18.51 29.55 -25.31
N SER A 183 18.24 29.94 -26.55
CA SER A 183 19.22 30.50 -27.49
C SER A 183 18.57 31.55 -28.39
N VAL A 184 19.41 32.28 -29.12
CA VAL A 184 18.99 33.27 -30.09
C VAL A 184 19.68 32.94 -31.41
N ARG A 185 18.90 32.70 -32.47
CA ARG A 185 19.43 32.47 -33.83
C ARG A 185 19.00 33.54 -34.80
N GLU A 186 19.63 33.57 -35.96
CA GLU A 186 19.20 34.44 -37.06
C GLU A 186 17.78 34.07 -37.50
N TYR A 187 16.96 35.10 -37.72
CA TYR A 187 15.57 34.94 -38.13
C TYR A 187 15.49 34.31 -39.51
N ALA A 188 14.71 33.23 -39.63
CA ALA A 188 14.43 32.61 -40.91
C ALA A 188 13.06 33.07 -41.41
N TYR A 189 12.92 33.27 -42.72
CA TYR A 189 11.62 33.57 -43.33
C TYR A 189 10.63 32.44 -43.04
N GLY A 190 9.60 32.74 -42.25
CA GLY A 190 8.61 31.78 -41.74
C GLY A 190 8.50 31.71 -40.22
N ASP A 191 9.50 32.24 -39.49
CA ASP A 191 9.40 32.40 -38.04
C ASP A 191 8.34 33.46 -37.66
N SER A 192 7.54 33.21 -36.62
CA SER A 192 6.57 34.20 -36.14
C SER A 192 7.27 35.44 -35.60
N LEU A 193 6.77 36.64 -35.97
CA LEU A 193 7.25 37.93 -35.45
C LEU A 193 7.15 38.02 -33.91
N SER A 194 6.21 37.30 -33.28
CA SER A 194 6.10 37.23 -31.81
C SER A 194 7.32 36.58 -31.13
N ARG A 195 8.15 35.86 -31.89
CA ARG A 195 9.37 35.19 -31.41
C ARG A 195 10.62 36.05 -31.58
N VAL A 196 10.54 37.27 -32.12
CA VAL A 196 11.72 38.13 -32.29
C VAL A 196 12.32 38.56 -30.95
N HIS A 197 13.63 38.44 -30.81
CA HIS A 197 14.37 38.93 -29.64
C HIS A 197 14.88 40.36 -29.86
N TRP A 198 14.00 41.35 -29.65
CA TRP A 198 14.27 42.77 -29.94
C TRP A 198 15.57 43.31 -29.36
N LYS A 199 15.95 42.89 -28.14
CA LYS A 199 17.19 43.35 -27.49
C LYS A 199 18.45 42.87 -28.21
N THR A 200 18.45 41.67 -28.78
CA THR A 200 19.61 41.17 -29.55
C THR A 200 19.60 41.76 -30.95
N THR A 201 18.42 41.83 -31.58
CA THR A 201 18.24 42.48 -32.90
C THR A 201 18.73 43.91 -32.93
N ALA A 202 18.44 44.70 -31.89
CA ALA A 202 18.92 46.09 -31.77
C ALA A 202 20.45 46.20 -31.67
N ARG A 203 21.15 45.15 -31.19
CA ARG A 203 22.61 45.13 -31.06
C ARG A 203 23.32 44.53 -32.27
N SER A 204 22.72 43.54 -32.92
CA SER A 204 23.30 42.83 -34.07
C SER A 204 22.96 43.44 -35.42
N ASN A 205 22.02 44.42 -35.46
CA ASN A 205 21.46 45.01 -36.68
C ASN A 205 20.93 43.98 -37.70
N ARG A 206 20.54 42.80 -37.19
CA ARG A 206 19.95 41.68 -37.94
C ARG A 206 18.79 41.10 -37.14
N LEU A 207 17.73 40.65 -37.81
CA LEU A 207 16.58 40.06 -37.13
C LEU A 207 17.00 38.74 -36.47
N MET A 208 16.66 38.61 -35.18
CA MET A 208 17.02 37.46 -34.36
C MET A 208 15.76 36.83 -33.78
N SER A 209 15.64 35.51 -33.87
CA SER A 209 14.50 34.75 -33.35
C SER A 209 14.89 34.06 -32.04
N LYS A 210 14.01 34.13 -31.04
CA LYS A 210 14.10 33.35 -29.80
C LYS A 210 13.92 31.88 -30.15
N GLU A 211 14.93 31.09 -29.88
CA GLU A 211 14.76 29.65 -29.77
C GLU A 211 14.33 29.35 -28.35
N PHE A 212 13.16 28.74 -28.23
CA PHE A 212 12.73 28.15 -26.98
C PHE A 212 13.14 26.69 -27.06
N ASP A 213 13.87 26.22 -26.05
CA ASP A 213 14.05 24.79 -25.91
C ASP A 213 12.66 24.21 -25.70
N VAL A 214 12.32 23.25 -26.55
CA VAL A 214 11.11 22.47 -26.35
C VAL A 214 11.41 21.61 -25.14
N GLY A 215 10.86 21.97 -23.98
CA GLY A 215 11.12 21.26 -22.73
C GLY A 215 11.00 19.76 -22.95
N SER A 216 12.10 19.04 -22.77
CA SER A 216 12.11 17.57 -22.80
C SER A 216 11.49 17.11 -21.49
N SER A 217 10.16 16.93 -21.46
CA SER A 217 9.54 16.26 -20.33
C SER A 217 9.84 14.77 -20.47
N ASN A 218 10.90 14.32 -19.81
CA ASN A 218 11.14 12.90 -19.58
C ASN A 218 10.10 12.40 -18.57
N GLU A 219 8.86 12.25 -19.02
CA GLU A 219 7.78 11.71 -18.19
C GLU A 219 7.95 10.21 -18.01
N VAL A 220 7.74 9.76 -16.78
CA VAL A 220 7.77 8.36 -16.40
C VAL A 220 6.36 7.93 -16.05
N ILE A 221 5.86 6.86 -16.68
CA ILE A 221 4.64 6.18 -16.23
C ILE A 221 5.03 4.84 -15.62
N ILE A 222 4.61 4.60 -14.37
CA ILE A 222 4.81 3.31 -13.70
C ILE A 222 3.54 2.48 -13.86
N LEU A 223 3.64 1.35 -14.55
CA LEU A 223 2.63 0.32 -14.65
C LEU A 223 2.90 -0.74 -13.59
N ASN A 224 2.01 -0.87 -12.60
CA ASN A 224 2.09 -1.96 -11.62
C ASN A 224 1.02 -3.01 -11.91
N ASP A 225 1.45 -4.27 -12.01
CA ASP A 225 0.58 -5.42 -12.21
C ASP A 225 -0.12 -5.78 -10.90
N LEU A 226 -1.42 -5.50 -10.84
CA LEU A 226 -2.31 -5.76 -9.70
C LEU A 226 -3.33 -6.85 -10.00
N ASP A 227 -3.10 -7.69 -11.02
CA ASP A 227 -3.93 -8.88 -11.20
C ASP A 227 -3.75 -9.84 -10.01
N GLU A 228 -4.86 -10.22 -9.35
CA GLU A 228 -4.86 -11.15 -8.22
C GLU A 228 -4.23 -12.51 -8.59
N SER A 229 -4.34 -12.95 -9.86
CA SER A 229 -3.90 -14.28 -10.29
C SER A 229 -2.38 -14.49 -10.26
N VAL A 230 -1.61 -13.40 -10.25
CA VAL A 230 -0.14 -13.42 -10.25
C VAL A 230 0.46 -13.04 -8.89
N GLN A 231 -0.38 -12.65 -7.91
CA GLN A 231 0.12 -12.27 -6.58
C GLN A 231 0.29 -13.48 -5.66
N TRP A 232 1.35 -13.46 -4.86
CA TRP A 232 1.70 -14.50 -3.90
C TRP A 232 2.15 -13.90 -2.57
N GLY A 233 2.13 -14.72 -1.51
CA GLY A 233 2.47 -14.32 -0.14
C GLY A 233 1.25 -13.88 0.69
N ARG A 234 1.50 -13.32 1.88
CA ARG A 234 0.45 -12.91 2.83
C ARG A 234 0.89 -11.68 3.63
N LEU A 235 -0.08 -10.82 3.96
CA LEU A 235 0.11 -9.62 4.78
C LEU A 235 1.24 -8.74 4.22
N ASP A 236 2.21 -8.36 5.06
CA ASP A 236 3.38 -7.53 4.74
C ASP A 236 4.40 -8.22 3.83
N ASP A 237 4.27 -9.52 3.67
CA ASP A 237 5.20 -10.38 2.95
C ASP A 237 4.51 -10.98 1.73
N SER A 238 4.07 -10.09 0.84
CA SER A 238 3.42 -10.43 -0.41
C SER A 238 4.03 -9.67 -1.58
N THR A 239 3.86 -10.23 -2.78
CA THR A 239 4.32 -9.60 -4.01
C THR A 239 3.62 -8.28 -4.28
N ASP A 240 2.36 -8.11 -3.85
CA ASP A 240 1.61 -6.88 -4.04
C ASP A 240 2.06 -5.75 -3.09
N GLU A 241 2.36 -6.07 -1.82
CA GLU A 241 2.96 -5.10 -0.90
C GLU A 241 4.34 -4.66 -1.39
N LEU A 242 5.14 -5.60 -1.89
CA LEU A 242 6.46 -5.28 -2.44
C LEU A 242 6.34 -4.44 -3.72
N SER A 243 5.45 -4.79 -4.65
CA SER A 243 5.28 -4.07 -5.92
C SER A 243 4.80 -2.63 -5.71
N ILE A 244 3.86 -2.43 -4.79
CA ILE A 244 3.39 -1.09 -4.42
C ILE A 244 4.47 -0.32 -3.66
N SER A 245 5.24 -0.96 -2.79
CA SER A 245 6.36 -0.32 -2.10
C SER A 245 7.45 0.14 -3.08
N VAL A 246 7.79 -0.68 -4.09
CA VAL A 246 8.70 -0.28 -5.17
C VAL A 246 8.11 0.88 -5.97
N THR A 247 6.82 0.83 -6.31
CA THR A 247 6.11 1.92 -7.01
C THR A 247 6.18 3.24 -6.22
N ALA A 248 5.90 3.20 -4.91
CA ALA A 248 5.97 4.35 -4.02
C ALA A 248 7.38 4.93 -3.95
N SER A 249 8.39 4.05 -3.89
CA SER A 249 9.80 4.42 -3.83
C SER A 249 10.28 5.10 -5.12
N LEU A 250 9.87 4.58 -6.29
CA LEU A 250 10.14 5.21 -7.58
C LEU A 250 9.42 6.55 -7.70
N THR A 251 8.16 6.62 -7.29
CA THR A 251 7.38 7.87 -7.29
C THR A 251 8.07 8.94 -6.46
N LYS A 252 8.54 8.60 -5.25
CA LYS A 252 9.30 9.52 -4.40
C LYS A 252 10.56 10.00 -5.10
N ARG A 253 11.37 9.07 -5.62
CA ARG A 253 12.62 9.41 -6.30
C ARG A 253 12.41 10.38 -7.46
N TYR A 254 11.43 10.11 -8.33
CA TYR A 254 11.18 10.98 -9.48
C TYR A 254 10.58 12.32 -9.08
N THR A 255 9.78 12.35 -8.01
CA THR A 255 9.29 13.61 -7.41
C THR A 255 10.47 14.44 -6.91
N ASP A 256 11.41 13.83 -6.17
CA ASP A 256 12.60 14.49 -5.64
C ASP A 256 13.50 15.01 -6.78
N SER A 257 13.62 14.26 -7.88
CA SER A 257 14.36 14.69 -9.09
C SER A 257 13.57 15.60 -10.04
N HIS A 258 12.40 16.11 -9.62
CA HIS A 258 11.54 17.01 -10.40
C HIS A 258 11.15 16.46 -11.79
N THR A 259 11.07 15.14 -11.90
CA THR A 259 10.68 14.42 -13.11
C THR A 259 9.20 14.07 -13.01
N PRO A 260 8.34 14.43 -14.00
CA PRO A 260 6.94 14.05 -13.95
C PRO A 260 6.77 12.54 -13.88
N VAL A 261 6.07 12.07 -12.86
CA VAL A 261 5.81 10.64 -12.64
C VAL A 261 4.33 10.36 -12.53
N GLY A 262 3.85 9.38 -13.28
CA GLY A 262 2.48 8.88 -13.23
C GLY A 262 2.43 7.45 -12.74
N PHE A 263 1.22 6.99 -12.43
CA PHE A 263 0.95 5.63 -11.99
C PHE A 263 -0.26 5.06 -12.74
N LEU A 264 -0.15 3.81 -13.19
CA LEU A 264 -1.25 3.01 -13.73
C LEU A 264 -1.24 1.63 -13.08
N GLY A 265 -2.39 1.17 -12.62
CA GLY A 265 -2.58 -0.18 -12.12
C GLY A 265 -4.03 -0.62 -12.31
N HIS A 266 -4.21 -1.90 -12.65
CA HIS A 266 -5.52 -2.52 -12.80
C HIS A 266 -5.63 -3.63 -11.76
N GLY A 267 -6.36 -3.38 -10.68
CA GLY A 267 -6.52 -4.30 -9.56
C GLY A 267 -7.99 -4.59 -9.31
N ASP A 268 -8.46 -4.30 -8.10
CA ASP A 268 -9.89 -4.26 -7.78
C ASP A 268 -10.64 -3.10 -8.49
N ASP A 269 -9.92 -2.05 -8.84
CA ASP A 269 -10.37 -0.94 -9.70
C ASP A 269 -9.26 -0.51 -10.67
N ARG A 270 -9.58 0.39 -11.60
CA ARG A 270 -8.63 1.06 -12.49
C ARG A 270 -8.03 2.28 -11.81
N TYR A 271 -6.80 2.16 -11.36
CA TYR A 271 -6.03 3.25 -10.77
C TYR A 271 -5.18 3.94 -11.84
N TYR A 272 -5.51 5.19 -12.19
CA TYR A 272 -4.73 5.97 -13.13
C TYR A 272 -4.47 7.39 -12.60
N ILE A 273 -3.19 7.74 -12.53
CA ILE A 273 -2.70 9.05 -12.15
C ILE A 273 -1.80 9.54 -13.28
N THR A 274 -2.20 10.63 -13.92
CA THR A 274 -1.43 11.32 -14.95
C THR A 274 -0.09 11.81 -14.38
N PRO A 275 1.01 11.79 -15.16
CA PRO A 275 2.29 12.32 -14.72
C PRO A 275 2.19 13.73 -14.15
N GLY A 276 2.80 13.93 -12.98
CA GLY A 276 2.80 15.20 -12.27
C GLY A 276 4.06 15.37 -11.43
N ILE A 277 4.26 16.58 -10.91
CA ILE A 277 5.42 16.97 -10.11
C ILE A 277 4.96 17.53 -8.76
N GLY A 278 5.81 17.45 -7.75
CA GLY A 278 5.66 18.15 -6.47
C GLY A 278 4.99 17.34 -5.37
N SER A 279 5.03 17.88 -4.15
CA SER A 279 4.56 17.19 -2.93
C SER A 279 3.07 16.85 -2.96
N SER A 280 2.21 17.75 -3.45
CA SER A 280 0.77 17.48 -3.53
C SER A 280 0.43 16.32 -4.46
N HIS A 281 1.17 16.20 -5.57
CA HIS A 281 1.04 15.07 -6.49
C HIS A 281 1.52 13.77 -5.86
N PHE A 282 2.66 13.82 -5.15
CA PHE A 282 3.18 12.70 -4.39
C PHE A 282 2.19 12.21 -3.33
N ASP A 283 1.64 13.11 -2.51
CA ASP A 283 0.65 12.77 -1.48
C ASP A 283 -0.61 12.12 -2.08
N ARG A 284 -1.12 12.66 -3.20
CA ARG A 284 -2.24 12.05 -3.92
C ARG A 284 -1.90 10.65 -4.41
N THR A 285 -0.70 10.46 -4.95
CA THR A 285 -0.22 9.16 -5.44
C THR A 285 -0.10 8.16 -4.31
N MET A 286 0.50 8.55 -3.18
CA MET A 286 0.62 7.71 -1.99
C MET A 286 -0.74 7.29 -1.43
N ARG A 287 -1.74 8.18 -1.43
CA ARG A 287 -3.12 7.83 -1.03
C ARG A 287 -3.74 6.79 -1.94
N THR A 288 -3.56 6.92 -3.25
CA THR A 288 -4.04 5.92 -4.21
C THR A 288 -3.31 4.59 -4.05
N LEU A 289 -1.99 4.61 -3.88
CA LEU A 289 -1.19 3.40 -3.65
C LEU A 289 -1.57 2.68 -2.35
N ALA A 290 -1.93 3.43 -1.30
CA ALA A 290 -2.39 2.85 -0.04
C ALA A 290 -3.70 2.07 -0.18
N ILE A 291 -4.61 2.49 -1.06
CA ILE A 291 -5.90 1.81 -1.26
C ILE A 291 -5.89 0.80 -2.40
N ALA A 292 -4.89 0.85 -3.30
CA ALA A 292 -4.79 -0.04 -4.45
C ALA A 292 -4.58 -1.49 -4.03
N LYS A 293 -5.59 -2.34 -4.30
CA LYS A 293 -5.58 -3.77 -3.98
C LYS A 293 -5.55 -4.61 -5.25
N PRO A 294 -4.97 -5.82 -5.18
CA PRO A 294 -5.10 -6.78 -6.26
C PRO A 294 -6.58 -7.17 -6.48
N GLY A 295 -6.93 -7.45 -7.73
CA GLY A 295 -8.30 -7.87 -8.06
C GLY A 295 -8.42 -8.61 -9.39
N LYS A 296 -9.59 -9.21 -9.62
CA LYS A 296 -9.92 -9.98 -10.83
C LYS A 296 -10.40 -9.08 -11.95
N SER A 297 -9.57 -8.12 -12.36
CA SER A 297 -9.91 -7.17 -13.43
C SER A 297 -9.35 -7.63 -14.77
N LYS A 298 -8.17 -7.13 -15.14
CA LYS A 298 -7.54 -7.38 -16.44
C LYS A 298 -6.14 -7.94 -16.22
N LYS A 299 -5.75 -8.88 -17.07
CA LYS A 299 -4.37 -9.37 -17.12
C LYS A 299 -3.45 -8.31 -17.69
N LEU A 300 -2.17 -8.35 -17.31
CA LEU A 300 -1.15 -7.38 -17.75
C LEU A 300 -1.11 -7.18 -19.27
N HIS A 301 -1.17 -8.26 -20.06
CA HIS A 301 -1.15 -8.16 -21.53
C HIS A 301 -2.34 -7.37 -22.10
N GLN A 302 -3.52 -7.46 -21.47
CA GLN A 302 -4.71 -6.70 -21.89
C GLN A 302 -4.54 -5.22 -21.59
N VAL A 303 -4.02 -4.89 -20.40
CA VAL A 303 -3.75 -3.50 -20.00
C VAL A 303 -2.75 -2.84 -20.96
N ILE A 304 -1.68 -3.54 -21.32
CA ILE A 304 -0.68 -3.09 -22.28
C ILE A 304 -1.33 -2.78 -23.64
N THR A 305 -2.16 -3.69 -24.16
CA THR A 305 -2.78 -3.53 -25.49
C THR A 305 -3.90 -2.48 -25.53
N GLU A 306 -4.72 -2.38 -24.48
CA GLU A 306 -5.88 -1.49 -24.46
C GLU A 306 -5.51 -0.03 -24.12
N GLU A 307 -4.50 0.19 -23.28
CA GLU A 307 -4.07 1.53 -22.85
C GLU A 307 -3.01 2.15 -23.78
N ARG A 308 -2.97 1.73 -25.05
CA ARG A 308 -2.00 2.20 -26.07
C ARG A 308 -1.85 3.72 -26.14
N ASN A 309 -2.94 4.45 -25.96
CA ASN A 309 -2.91 5.92 -25.98
C ASN A 309 -2.09 6.53 -24.85
N ILE A 310 -1.99 5.87 -23.70
CA ILE A 310 -1.14 6.30 -22.58
C ILE A 310 0.33 6.11 -22.99
N TRP A 311 0.68 4.92 -23.49
CA TRP A 311 2.06 4.57 -23.86
C TRP A 311 2.64 5.44 -24.96
N VAL A 312 1.83 5.79 -25.96
CA VAL A 312 2.23 6.65 -27.07
C VAL A 312 2.50 8.09 -26.64
N ASN A 313 2.04 8.54 -25.47
CA ASN A 313 2.21 9.91 -24.99
C ASN A 313 3.41 10.10 -24.06
N HIS A 314 3.88 9.06 -23.37
CA HIS A 314 5.01 9.18 -22.44
C HIS A 314 6.37 8.84 -23.09
N SER A 315 7.46 9.17 -22.41
CA SER A 315 8.84 8.92 -22.87
C SER A 315 9.48 7.68 -22.24
N SER A 316 9.04 7.31 -21.03
CA SER A 316 9.57 6.15 -20.31
C SER A 316 8.46 5.40 -19.60
N ILE A 317 8.46 4.07 -19.74
CA ILE A 317 7.51 3.16 -19.09
C ILE A 317 8.30 2.25 -18.17
N ILE A 318 7.88 2.18 -16.90
CA ILE A 318 8.40 1.20 -15.94
C ILE A 318 7.29 0.20 -15.65
N ILE A 319 7.51 -1.07 -15.96
CA ILE A 319 6.56 -2.15 -15.69
C ILE A 319 7.04 -2.94 -14.49
N ILE A 320 6.19 -3.08 -13.46
CA ILE A 320 6.45 -3.89 -12.28
C ILE A 320 5.47 -5.05 -12.31
N THR A 321 5.97 -6.29 -12.37
CA THR A 321 5.10 -7.46 -12.42
C THR A 321 5.71 -8.69 -11.75
N PRO A 322 4.91 -9.48 -11.01
CA PRO A 322 5.28 -10.82 -10.58
C PRO A 322 4.93 -11.92 -11.60
N SER A 323 4.35 -11.58 -12.75
CA SER A 323 3.86 -12.54 -13.74
C SER A 323 4.99 -13.29 -14.45
N SER A 324 4.96 -14.62 -14.33
CA SER A 324 5.84 -15.52 -15.09
C SER A 324 5.26 -15.89 -16.47
N GLU A 325 4.11 -15.35 -16.88
CA GLU A 325 3.49 -15.68 -18.19
C GLU A 325 4.18 -14.93 -19.36
N PRO A 326 4.59 -15.57 -20.46
CA PRO A 326 5.23 -14.86 -21.59
C PRO A 326 4.32 -13.92 -22.40
N ASN A 327 2.99 -14.04 -22.27
CA ASN A 327 2.02 -13.34 -23.12
C ASN A 327 2.12 -11.81 -23.05
N TRP A 328 2.45 -11.25 -21.88
CA TRP A 328 2.60 -9.81 -21.73
C TRP A 328 3.89 -9.30 -22.39
N VAL A 329 4.92 -10.14 -22.51
CA VAL A 329 6.16 -9.82 -23.23
C VAL A 329 5.89 -9.69 -24.73
N THR A 330 5.02 -10.54 -25.29
CA THR A 330 4.54 -10.39 -26.67
C THR A 330 3.78 -9.08 -26.87
N ALA A 331 2.90 -8.69 -25.93
CA ALA A 331 2.23 -7.39 -26.01
C ALA A 331 3.23 -6.21 -25.88
N LEU A 332 4.31 -6.40 -25.12
CA LEU A 332 5.35 -5.39 -24.95
C LEU A 332 6.21 -5.18 -26.21
N SER A 333 6.48 -6.23 -26.99
CA SER A 333 7.24 -6.09 -28.25
C SER A 333 6.50 -5.27 -29.30
N GLU A 334 5.16 -5.25 -29.26
CA GLU A 334 4.36 -4.34 -30.08
C GLU A 334 4.56 -2.87 -29.65
N LEU A 335 4.78 -2.62 -28.35
CA LEU A 335 5.06 -1.28 -27.83
C LEU A 335 6.50 -0.82 -28.07
N SER A 336 7.47 -1.74 -28.14
CA SER A 336 8.88 -1.37 -28.41
C SER A 336 9.08 -0.80 -29.81
N GLN A 337 8.08 -0.89 -30.69
CA GLN A 337 8.07 -0.19 -31.98
C GLN A 337 7.97 1.34 -31.84
N PHE A 338 7.49 1.83 -30.68
CA PHE A 338 7.47 3.25 -30.36
C PHE A 338 8.78 3.67 -29.71
N ASN A 339 9.17 4.94 -29.90
CA ASN A 339 10.39 5.52 -29.32
C ASN A 339 10.22 5.82 -27.80
N THR A 340 9.89 4.79 -27.03
CA THR A 340 9.64 4.86 -25.59
C THR A 340 10.63 3.92 -24.89
N SER A 341 11.35 4.45 -23.90
CA SER A 341 12.25 3.62 -23.10
C SER A 341 11.43 2.72 -22.16
N ILE A 342 11.65 1.41 -22.24
CA ILE A 342 10.92 0.42 -21.44
C ILE A 342 11.88 -0.17 -20.42
N THR A 343 11.51 -0.10 -19.15
CA THR A 343 12.20 -0.77 -18.04
C THR A 343 11.25 -1.76 -17.37
N VAL A 344 11.73 -2.98 -17.15
CA VAL A 344 10.94 -4.04 -16.49
C VAL A 344 11.56 -4.35 -15.14
N ILE A 345 10.75 -4.35 -14.10
CA ILE A 345 11.08 -4.83 -12.75
C ILE A 345 10.22 -6.07 -12.50
N MET A 346 10.85 -7.22 -12.47
CA MET A 346 10.21 -8.50 -12.17
C MET A 346 10.34 -8.82 -10.69
N ILE A 347 9.23 -9.20 -10.07
CA ILE A 347 9.21 -9.75 -8.72
C ILE A 347 9.15 -11.27 -8.82
N ASN A 348 10.09 -11.97 -8.19
CA ASN A 348 10.13 -13.43 -8.26
C ASN A 348 9.02 -14.04 -7.38
N ALA A 349 7.87 -14.33 -7.97
CA ALA A 349 6.75 -14.99 -7.30
C ALA A 349 7.13 -16.30 -6.60
N ASN A 350 8.11 -17.07 -7.11
CA ASN A 350 8.53 -18.33 -6.49
C ASN A 350 9.16 -18.12 -5.12
N SER A 351 9.84 -16.98 -4.91
CA SER A 351 10.39 -16.64 -3.59
C SER A 351 9.30 -16.34 -2.53
N PHE A 352 8.07 -16.11 -2.96
CA PHE A 352 6.87 -15.89 -2.13
C PHE A 352 5.93 -17.11 -2.08
N GLY A 353 6.37 -18.28 -2.59
CA GLY A 353 5.57 -19.50 -2.62
C GLY A 353 4.82 -19.77 -3.93
N GLY A 354 5.06 -18.96 -4.96
CA GLY A 354 4.63 -19.25 -6.33
C GLY A 354 5.26 -20.51 -6.88
N LYS A 355 4.62 -21.09 -7.90
CA LYS A 355 5.03 -22.36 -8.51
C LYS A 355 5.51 -22.24 -9.96
N ASN A 356 5.45 -21.03 -10.54
CA ASN A 356 5.66 -20.83 -11.97
C ASN A 356 7.10 -20.44 -12.26
N GLU A 357 7.77 -21.18 -13.13
CA GLU A 357 9.15 -20.89 -13.53
C GLU A 357 9.25 -19.55 -14.30
N LEU A 358 10.25 -18.75 -13.93
CA LEU A 358 10.52 -17.45 -14.57
C LEU A 358 11.30 -17.57 -15.88
N GLY A 359 11.96 -18.71 -16.12
CA GLY A 359 12.88 -18.93 -17.24
C GLY A 359 12.31 -18.54 -18.61
N PRO A 360 11.12 -19.04 -19.01
CA PRO A 360 10.53 -18.72 -20.31
C PRO A 360 10.33 -17.21 -20.54
N THR A 361 9.93 -16.48 -19.49
CA THR A 361 9.67 -15.05 -19.56
C THR A 361 10.96 -14.23 -19.59
N LEU A 362 12.00 -14.64 -18.85
CA LEU A 362 13.32 -14.02 -18.93
C LEU A 362 13.93 -14.19 -20.33
N SER A 363 13.82 -15.37 -20.93
CA SER A 363 14.29 -15.62 -22.31
C SER A 363 13.50 -14.78 -23.33
N ALA A 364 12.18 -14.63 -23.14
CA ALA A 364 11.37 -13.80 -24.02
C ALA A 364 11.75 -12.30 -23.93
N LEU A 365 12.11 -11.80 -22.75
CA LEU A 365 12.58 -10.42 -22.57
C LEU A 365 13.96 -10.19 -23.19
N ASP A 366 14.87 -11.15 -23.06
CA ASP A 366 16.20 -11.11 -23.67
C ASP A 366 16.12 -11.05 -25.20
N ASN A 367 15.19 -11.82 -25.79
CA ASN A 367 14.94 -11.79 -27.24
C ASN A 367 14.50 -10.41 -27.77
N ILE A 368 13.91 -9.56 -26.92
CA ILE A 368 13.51 -8.18 -27.27
C ILE A 368 14.59 -7.17 -26.85
N GLY A 369 15.70 -7.64 -26.27
CA GLY A 369 16.81 -6.80 -25.81
C GLY A 369 16.53 -6.04 -24.51
N ILE A 370 15.54 -6.48 -23.72
CA ILE A 370 15.19 -5.88 -22.43
C ILE A 370 15.81 -6.70 -21.31
N SER A 371 16.68 -6.09 -20.51
CA SER A 371 17.25 -6.71 -19.32
C SER A 371 16.42 -6.31 -18.08
N PRO A 372 15.61 -7.22 -17.50
CA PRO A 372 14.78 -6.89 -16.35
C PRO A 372 15.62 -6.73 -15.07
N TYR A 373 15.12 -5.95 -14.11
CA TYR A 373 15.56 -6.00 -12.73
C TYR A 373 14.78 -7.11 -12.01
N LEU A 374 15.46 -7.99 -11.27
CA LEU A 374 14.80 -9.08 -10.55
C LEU A 374 14.88 -8.84 -9.04
N ILE A 375 13.74 -8.90 -8.36
CA ILE A 375 13.64 -8.76 -6.90
C ILE A 375 13.11 -10.07 -6.30
N ASN A 376 13.84 -10.66 -5.36
CA ASN A 376 13.38 -11.77 -4.54
C ASN A 376 12.91 -11.28 -3.16
N ARG A 377 12.14 -12.11 -2.46
CA ARG A 377 11.55 -11.83 -1.14
C ARG A 377 12.48 -11.22 -0.09
N ASN A 378 13.71 -11.72 0.03
CA ASN A 378 14.65 -11.31 1.08
C ASN A 378 15.79 -10.43 0.53
N ASP A 379 15.70 -9.95 -0.71
CA ASP A 379 16.74 -9.13 -1.29
C ASP A 379 16.74 -7.72 -0.70
N GLU A 380 17.93 -7.12 -0.57
CA GLU A 380 18.01 -5.68 -0.39
C GLU A 380 17.58 -4.97 -1.68
N ILE A 381 16.41 -4.32 -1.62
CA ILE A 381 15.77 -3.70 -2.79
C ILE A 381 16.69 -2.73 -3.53
N ASN A 382 17.49 -1.94 -2.80
CA ASN A 382 18.43 -1.00 -3.41
C ASN A 382 19.54 -1.72 -4.20
N GLU A 383 20.01 -2.88 -3.73
CA GLU A 383 21.00 -3.69 -4.46
C GLU A 383 20.36 -4.31 -5.70
N SER A 384 19.21 -4.96 -5.56
CA SER A 384 18.50 -5.62 -6.67
C SER A 384 18.03 -4.65 -7.75
N LEU A 385 17.76 -3.39 -7.40
CA LEU A 385 17.42 -2.32 -8.34
C LEU A 385 18.63 -1.52 -8.84
N SER A 386 19.84 -1.75 -8.32
CA SER A 386 21.05 -1.07 -8.81
C SER A 386 21.55 -1.63 -10.15
N ARG A 387 21.24 -2.90 -10.47
CA ARG A 387 21.77 -3.60 -11.65
C ARG A 387 20.72 -4.52 -12.28
N SER A 388 20.67 -4.54 -13.61
CA SER A 388 19.78 -5.45 -14.33
C SER A 388 20.28 -6.90 -14.27
N PHE A 389 19.36 -7.86 -14.39
CA PHE A 389 19.59 -9.29 -14.19
C PHE A 389 20.75 -9.84 -15.03
N PHE A 390 20.77 -9.56 -16.34
CA PHE A 390 21.82 -10.05 -17.24
C PHE A 390 23.20 -9.41 -16.99
N ARG A 391 23.25 -8.16 -16.48
CA ARG A 391 24.52 -7.56 -16.03
C ARG A 391 25.02 -8.18 -14.74
N ARG A 392 24.12 -8.64 -13.86
CA ARG A 392 24.48 -9.32 -12.61
C ARG A 392 24.99 -10.74 -12.86
N SER A 393 24.38 -11.51 -13.77
CA SER A 393 24.76 -12.90 -14.07
C SER A 393 26.15 -13.02 -14.70
N VAL A 394 26.48 -12.15 -15.66
CA VAL A 394 27.79 -12.14 -16.34
C VAL A 394 28.94 -11.87 -15.36
N GLN A 395 28.74 -11.00 -14.37
CA GLN A 395 29.78 -10.67 -13.40
C GLN A 395 29.96 -11.78 -12.34
N ASN A 396 28.88 -12.44 -11.92
CA ASN A 396 28.99 -13.58 -11.01
C ASN A 396 29.74 -14.76 -11.68
N LEU A 397 29.53 -14.98 -12.98
CA LEU A 397 30.32 -15.95 -13.76
C LEU A 397 31.81 -15.55 -13.81
N ALA A 398 32.11 -14.27 -14.06
CA ALA A 398 33.48 -13.76 -14.09
C ALA A 398 34.21 -13.85 -12.73
N VAL A 399 33.48 -13.73 -11.61
CA VAL A 399 34.06 -13.91 -10.26
C VAL A 399 34.34 -15.38 -9.97
N THR A 400 33.48 -16.29 -10.44
CA THR A 400 33.61 -17.73 -10.20
C THR A 400 34.72 -18.38 -11.05
N GLU A 401 35.04 -17.82 -12.23
CA GLU A 401 36.18 -18.26 -13.05
C GLU A 401 37.54 -17.72 -12.56
N SER A 402 37.53 -16.72 -11.66
CA SER A 402 38.74 -16.08 -11.12
C SER A 402 39.19 -16.61 -9.76
N SER A 403 38.46 -17.59 -9.21
CA SER A 403 38.69 -18.28 -7.93
C SER A 403 38.84 -19.77 -8.17
#